data_AF-A0AAD5KX89-F1
#
_entry.id   AF-A0AAD5KX89-F1
#
_cell.length_a   1.000
_cell.length_b   1.000
_cell.length_c   1.000
_cell.angle_alpha   90.00
_cell.angle_beta   90.00
_cell.angle_gamma   90.00
#
_symmetry.space_group_name_H-M   'P 1'
#
loop_
_entity.id
_entity.type
_entity.pdbx_description
1 polymer ?
#
loop_
_entity_poly.entity_id
_entity_poly.type
_entity_poly.pdbx_seq_one_letter_code
_entity_poly.pdbx_strand_id
1 'polypeptide(L)'
;MYTPVFEMHTTVWPSEVKLNSDYLNKELSNQFYALPQDPRSWSREEVLVWLSTMQNQHSLPPISSDRFHMNGKALCLMNVDMFVQRVPLGGKLLYKDFQMRLSSALYSSKNLLPQHA
;
A
#
# COMPACT_ATOMS: atom_id res chain seq x y z
N MET A 1 31.62 53.78 20.17
CA MET A 1 30.63 53.20 19.23
C MET A 1 31.26 51.92 18.70
N TYR A 2 30.87 50.74 19.19
CA TYR A 2 29.93 49.82 18.51
C TYR A 2 30.27 49.69 17.01
N THR A 3 30.75 48.60 16.44
CA THR A 3 30.68 47.15 16.77
C THR A 3 31.88 46.39 16.15
N PRO A 4 32.24 45.21 16.68
CA PRO A 4 33.19 44.29 16.04
C PRO A 4 32.50 43.56 14.87
N VAL A 5 33.19 43.45 13.73
CA VAL A 5 32.78 42.57 12.63
C VAL A 5 32.96 41.13 13.12
N PHE A 6 31.85 40.45 13.38
CA PHE A 6 31.81 39.03 13.68
C PHE A 6 32.26 38.25 12.44
N GLU A 7 33.48 37.69 12.49
CA GLU A 7 33.80 36.45 11.77
C GLU A 7 33.39 35.26 12.66
N MET A 8 32.26 34.66 12.32
CA MET A 8 31.87 33.28 12.63
C MET A 8 30.51 33.09 11.96
N HIS A 9 30.20 32.03 11.23
CA HIS A 9 30.87 30.77 11.04
C HIS A 9 30.33 30.23 9.72
N THR A 10 31.14 29.40 9.07
CA THR A 10 30.86 28.65 7.85
C THR A 10 29.37 28.40 7.60
N THR A 11 28.93 28.82 6.42
CA THR A 11 27.68 28.45 5.77
C THR A 11 27.51 26.92 5.77
N VAL A 12 26.88 26.36 6.81
CA VAL A 12 26.42 24.97 6.81
C VAL A 12 25.17 24.94 5.93
N TRP A 13 25.33 24.55 4.67
CA TRP A 13 24.23 24.16 3.78
C TRP A 13 23.94 22.65 3.94
N PRO A 14 22.73 22.21 3.55
CA PRO A 14 21.82 21.42 4.37
C PRO A 14 22.15 19.93 4.33
N SER A 15 22.91 19.45 5.31
CA SER A 15 23.16 18.02 5.46
C SER A 15 22.14 17.32 6.39
N GLU A 16 21.18 18.06 6.93
CA GLU A 16 20.13 17.55 7.83
C GLU A 16 18.81 17.19 7.12
N VAL A 17 18.83 16.98 5.80
CA VAL A 17 17.68 16.41 5.07
C VAL A 17 17.97 14.95 4.68
N LYS A 18 18.39 14.14 5.64
CA LYS A 18 18.15 12.68 5.62
C LYS A 18 17.04 12.25 6.57
N LEU A 19 16.32 13.23 7.10
CA LEU A 19 14.94 13.13 7.54
C LEU A 19 14.16 13.67 6.32
N ASN A 20 13.48 12.89 5.48
CA ASN A 20 12.37 12.06 5.90
C ASN A 20 11.82 11.31 4.66
N SER A 21 12.63 10.71 3.77
CA SER A 21 12.05 10.03 2.58
C SER A 21 11.10 8.93 2.99
N ASP A 22 11.47 8.13 4.00
CA ASP A 22 10.67 7.03 4.49
C ASP A 22 9.43 7.50 5.25
N TYR A 23 9.52 8.62 5.94
CA TYR A 23 8.39 9.25 6.62
C TYR A 23 7.47 10.02 5.68
N LEU A 24 7.99 10.62 4.60
CA LEU A 24 7.18 11.29 3.58
C LEU A 24 6.49 10.23 2.73
N ASN A 25 7.17 9.12 2.42
CA ASN A 25 6.55 7.93 1.85
C ASN A 25 5.48 7.37 2.80
N LYS A 26 5.73 7.36 4.12
CA LYS A 26 4.76 6.93 5.13
C LYS A 26 3.57 7.89 5.27
N GLU A 27 3.79 9.20 5.27
CA GLU A 27 2.73 10.22 5.31
C GLU A 27 1.91 10.27 4.01
N LEU A 28 2.55 10.14 2.85
CA LEU A 28 1.86 10.04 1.56
C LEU A 28 1.09 8.71 1.44
N SER A 29 1.59 7.62 2.03
CA SER A 29 0.82 6.37 2.15
C SER A 29 -0.33 6.46 3.16
N ASN A 30 -0.25 7.40 4.12
CA ASN A 30 -1.27 7.69 5.13
C ASN A 30 -2.26 8.78 4.70
N GLN A 31 -2.09 9.44 3.54
CA GLN A 31 -3.24 10.06 2.90
C GLN A 31 -4.15 8.92 2.49
N PHE A 32 -5.21 8.73 3.29
CA PHE A 32 -6.19 7.66 3.23
C PHE A 32 -6.80 7.49 1.83
N TYR A 33 -6.08 6.83 0.92
CA TYR A 33 -6.69 6.24 -0.26
C TYR A 33 -7.53 5.07 0.23
N ALA A 34 -8.80 5.36 0.54
CA ALA A 34 -9.78 4.33 0.80
C ALA A 34 -9.88 3.45 -0.45
N LEU A 35 -9.36 2.23 -0.36
CA LEU A 35 -9.43 1.27 -1.45
C LEU A 35 -10.90 1.01 -1.80
N PRO A 36 -11.26 0.97 -3.11
CA PRO A 36 -12.59 0.56 -3.53
C PRO A 36 -12.99 -0.76 -2.88
N GLN A 37 -14.26 -0.89 -2.49
CA GLN A 37 -14.76 -2.08 -1.81
C GLN A 37 -14.63 -3.34 -2.67
N ASP A 38 -14.87 -3.22 -3.98
CA ASP A 38 -14.69 -4.33 -4.92
C ASP A 38 -13.24 -4.39 -5.41
N PRO A 39 -12.46 -5.41 -5.02
CA PRO A 39 -11.07 -5.51 -5.43
C PRO A 39 -10.89 -5.72 -6.93
N ARG A 40 -11.93 -6.06 -7.69
CA ARG A 40 -11.85 -6.16 -9.16
C ARG A 40 -11.70 -4.79 -9.84
N SER A 41 -12.11 -3.72 -9.17
CA SER A 41 -11.99 -2.37 -9.71
C SER A 41 -10.63 -1.73 -9.42
N TRP A 42 -9.76 -2.38 -8.64
CA TRP A 42 -8.46 -1.82 -8.29
C TRP A 42 -7.57 -1.63 -9.52
N SER A 43 -7.04 -0.42 -9.66
CA SER A 43 -5.91 -0.06 -10.50
C SER A 43 -4.62 -0.72 -9.99
N ARG A 44 -3.53 -0.57 -10.76
CA ARG A 44 -2.21 -1.04 -10.33
C ARG A 44 -1.75 -0.31 -9.07
N GLU A 45 -1.99 0.98 -8.99
CA GLU A 45 -1.58 1.83 -7.88
C GLU A 45 -2.33 1.45 -6.60
N GLU A 46 -3.63 1.14 -6.69
CA GLU A 46 -4.43 0.63 -5.57
C GLU A 46 -3.96 -0.75 -5.09
N VAL A 47 -3.50 -1.62 -5.99
CA VAL A 47 -2.85 -2.88 -5.58
C VAL A 47 -1.59 -2.62 -4.76
N LEU A 48 -0.78 -1.61 -5.12
CA LEU A 48 0.40 -1.24 -4.35
C LEU A 48 0.04 -0.66 -2.97
N VAL A 49 -1.01 0.16 -2.89
CA VAL A 49 -1.54 0.67 -1.61
C VAL A 49 -2.00 -0.47 -0.72
N TRP A 50 -2.72 -1.45 -1.28
CA TRP A 50 -3.13 -2.66 -0.56
C TRP A 50 -1.93 -3.46 -0.02
N LEU A 51 -0.92 -3.71 -0.86
CA LEU A 51 0.29 -4.42 -0.44
C LEU A 51 1.04 -3.69 0.68
N SER A 52 1.20 -2.38 0.57
CA SER A 52 1.84 -1.55 1.61
C SER A 52 1.05 -1.61 2.92
N THR A 53 -0.28 -1.54 2.84
CA THR A 53 -1.16 -1.65 4.00
C THR A 53 -1.02 -3.02 4.67
N MET A 54 -1.08 -4.10 3.91
CA MET A 54 -0.89 -5.46 4.44
C MET A 54 0.50 -5.67 5.04
N GLN A 55 1.53 -5.11 4.41
CA GLN A 55 2.89 -5.17 4.92
C GLN A 55 3.01 -4.49 6.29
N ASN A 56 2.45 -3.27 6.42
CA ASN A 56 2.50 -2.50 7.65
C ASN A 56 1.63 -3.11 8.76
N GLN A 57 0.42 -3.59 8.43
CA GLN A 57 -0.52 -4.15 9.40
C GLN A 57 -0.07 -5.49 9.98
N HIS A 58 0.63 -6.31 9.19
CA HIS A 58 1.06 -7.64 9.58
C HIS A 58 2.57 -7.78 9.74
N SER A 59 3.31 -6.67 9.72
CA SER A 59 4.77 -6.62 9.83
C SER A 59 5.48 -7.58 8.87
N LEU A 60 4.99 -7.65 7.62
CA LEU A 60 5.59 -8.51 6.60
C LEU A 60 6.97 -7.98 6.19
N PRO A 61 7.89 -8.85 5.73
CA PRO A 61 9.11 -8.40 5.07
C PRO A 61 8.79 -7.48 3.88
N PRO A 62 9.71 -6.58 3.48
CA PRO A 62 9.50 -5.67 2.35
C PRO A 62 9.05 -6.42 1.08
N ILE A 63 7.89 -6.05 0.57
CA ILE A 63 7.33 -6.57 -0.67
C ILE A 63 7.71 -5.59 -1.77
N SER A 64 8.58 -6.03 -2.69
CA SER A 64 8.87 -5.23 -3.89
C SER A 64 7.58 -5.04 -4.71
N SER A 65 7.27 -3.78 -5.01
CA SER A 65 6.16 -3.38 -5.89
C SER A 65 6.20 -4.11 -7.24
N ASP A 66 7.40 -4.50 -7.67
CA ASP A 66 7.60 -5.09 -8.97
C ASP A 66 7.07 -6.52 -9.09
N ARG A 67 6.83 -7.17 -7.95
CA ARG A 67 6.27 -8.52 -7.89
C ARG A 67 4.79 -8.55 -8.30
N PHE A 68 4.10 -7.41 -8.24
CA PHE A 68 2.67 -7.26 -8.52
C PHE A 68 2.39 -6.12 -9.49
N HIS A 69 3.06 -6.14 -10.65
CA HIS A 69 2.80 -5.25 -11.79
C HIS A 69 1.45 -5.52 -12.47
N MET A 70 0.34 -5.44 -11.73
CA MET A 70 -0.97 -5.81 -12.23
C MET A 70 -2.11 -5.13 -11.47
N ASN A 71 -3.31 -5.16 -12.06
CA ASN A 71 -4.53 -4.60 -11.48
C ASN A 71 -5.35 -5.67 -10.73
N GLY A 72 -6.46 -5.26 -10.12
CA GLY A 72 -7.36 -6.13 -9.36
C GLY A 72 -7.92 -7.31 -10.16
N LYS A 73 -8.26 -7.10 -11.44
CA LYS A 73 -8.75 -8.17 -12.32
C LYS A 73 -7.71 -9.27 -12.53
N ALA A 74 -6.45 -8.89 -12.70
CA ALA A 74 -5.36 -9.85 -12.84
C ALA A 74 -5.09 -10.61 -11.53
N LEU A 75 -5.21 -9.94 -10.37
CA LEU A 75 -5.13 -10.62 -9.08
C LEU A 75 -6.21 -11.71 -8.92
N CYS A 76 -7.42 -11.51 -9.46
CA CYS A 76 -8.46 -12.53 -9.45
C CYS A 76 -8.08 -13.82 -10.17
N LEU A 77 -7.15 -13.77 -11.13
CA LEU A 77 -6.68 -14.93 -11.89
C LEU A 77 -5.52 -15.66 -11.21
N MET A 78 -4.97 -15.10 -10.13
CA MET A 78 -3.88 -15.72 -9.40
C MET A 78 -4.39 -16.74 -8.39
N ASN A 79 -3.79 -17.93 -8.39
CA ASN A 79 -4.00 -18.91 -7.33
C ASN A 79 -3.07 -18.63 -6.12
N VAL A 80 -3.29 -19.35 -5.03
CA VAL A 80 -2.51 -19.20 -3.79
C VAL A 80 -1.01 -19.43 -4.01
N ASP A 81 -0.63 -20.39 -4.85
CA ASP A 81 0.77 -20.73 -5.10
C ASP A 81 1.50 -19.58 -5.81
N MET A 82 0.85 -18.89 -6.74
CA MET A 82 1.40 -17.71 -7.41
C MET A 82 1.66 -16.55 -6.44
N PHE A 83 0.79 -16.37 -5.42
CA PHE A 83 1.06 -15.42 -4.34
C PHE A 83 2.24 -15.85 -3.47
N VAL A 84 2.33 -17.13 -3.11
CA VAL A 84 3.42 -17.66 -2.28
C VAL A 84 4.77 -17.58 -3.00
N GLN A 85 4.82 -17.88 -4.30
CA GLN A 85 6.03 -17.70 -5.11
C GLN A 85 6.48 -16.23 -5.14
N ARG A 86 5.54 -15.28 -5.15
CA ARG A 86 5.84 -13.85 -5.12
C ARG A 86 6.18 -13.32 -3.72
N VAL A 87 5.64 -13.91 -2.67
CA VAL A 87 5.88 -13.51 -1.29
C VAL A 87 5.96 -14.77 -0.43
N PRO A 88 7.13 -15.41 -0.28
CA PRO A 88 7.24 -16.67 0.46
C PRO A 88 6.78 -16.55 1.93
N LEU A 89 7.09 -15.42 2.57
CA LEU A 89 6.74 -15.10 3.95
C LEU A 89 5.52 -14.16 4.04
N GLY A 90 4.42 -14.50 3.35
CA GLY A 90 3.19 -13.68 3.40
C GLY A 90 2.16 -13.93 2.30
N GLY A 91 2.50 -14.67 1.25
CA GLY A 91 1.63 -14.86 0.08
C GLY A 91 0.28 -15.49 0.40
N LYS A 92 0.24 -16.47 1.33
CA LYS A 92 -1.02 -17.07 1.79
C LYS A 92 -1.93 -16.06 2.50
N LEU A 93 -1.34 -15.15 3.29
CA LEU A 93 -2.07 -14.09 3.98
C LEU A 93 -2.67 -13.10 2.98
N LEU A 94 -1.86 -12.63 2.03
CA LEU A 94 -2.29 -11.73 0.97
C LEU A 94 -3.42 -12.34 0.13
N TYR A 95 -3.26 -13.60 -0.29
CA TYR A 95 -4.30 -14.33 -1.01
C TYR A 95 -5.60 -14.40 -0.21
N LYS A 96 -5.53 -14.75 1.08
CA LYS A 96 -6.71 -14.85 1.94
C LYS A 96 -7.42 -13.51 2.09
N ASP A 97 -6.69 -12.43 2.35
CA ASP A 97 -7.27 -11.08 2.47
C ASP A 97 -7.98 -10.65 1.19
N PHE A 98 -7.31 -10.83 0.04
CA PHE A 98 -7.88 -10.52 -1.26
C PHE A 98 -9.18 -11.32 -1.54
N GLN A 99 -9.16 -12.63 -1.29
CA GLN A 99 -10.33 -13.50 -1.49
C GLN A 99 -11.50 -13.12 -0.57
N MET A 100 -11.23 -12.71 0.69
CA MET A 100 -12.26 -12.22 1.60
C MET A 100 -12.92 -10.94 1.08
N ARG A 101 -12.13 -9.97 0.60
CA ARG A 101 -12.63 -8.73 -0.01
C ARG A 101 -13.47 -9.00 -1.25
N LEU A 102 -12.96 -9.87 -2.13
CA LEU A 102 -13.64 -10.25 -3.37
C LEU A 102 -14.99 -10.92 -3.07
N SER A 103 -15.00 -11.88 -2.14
CA SER A 103 -16.21 -12.56 -1.71
C SER A 103 -17.22 -11.55 -1.12
N SER A 104 -16.77 -10.69 -0.21
CA SER A 104 -17.60 -9.65 0.39
C SER A 104 -18.26 -8.76 -0.66
N ALA A 105 -17.51 -8.29 -1.66
CA ALA A 105 -18.04 -7.49 -2.75
C ALA A 105 -19.11 -8.25 -3.57
N LEU A 106 -18.85 -9.52 -3.91
CA LEU A 106 -19.79 -10.35 -4.66
C LEU A 106 -21.10 -10.60 -3.92
N TYR A 107 -21.05 -10.81 -2.60
CA TYR A 107 -22.26 -10.99 -1.79
C TYR A 107 -22.98 -9.67 -1.52
N SER A 108 -22.24 -8.57 -1.37
CA SER A 108 -22.83 -7.23 -1.26
C SER A 108 -23.62 -6.85 -2.51
N SER A 109 -23.15 -7.23 -3.71
CA SER A 109 -23.89 -7.01 -4.97
C SER A 109 -25.14 -7.89 -5.12
N LYS A 110 -25.20 -9.06 -4.45
CA LYS A 110 -26.32 -10.02 -4.56
C LYS A 110 -27.51 -9.70 -3.64
N ASN A 111 -27.33 -8.84 -2.65
CA ASN A 111 -28.40 -8.41 -1.74
C ASN A 111 -29.34 -7.34 -2.34
N LEU A 112 -29.29 -7.09 -3.66
CA LEU A 112 -30.17 -6.18 -4.39
C LEU A 112 -31.27 -6.89 -5.20
N LEU A 113 -31.57 -8.16 -4.91
CA LEU A 113 -32.79 -8.78 -5.42
C LEU A 113 -33.99 -8.36 -4.56
N PRO A 114 -35.08 -7.85 -5.15
CA PRO A 114 -36.27 -7.49 -4.38
C PRO A 114 -36.81 -8.76 -3.70
N GLN A 115 -36.99 -8.66 -2.39
CA GLN A 115 -37.74 -9.66 -1.64
C GLN A 115 -39.20 -9.53 -2.05
N HIS A 116 -39.61 -10.27 -3.08
CA HIS A 116 -41.00 -10.51 -3.39
C HIS A 116 -41.39 -11.90 -2.88
N ALA A 117 -42.13 -11.91 -1.77
CA ALA A 117 -43.21 -12.83 -1.50
C ALA A 117 -44.23 -12.09 -0.63
#